data_AF-A0A2S5A4N2-F1
#
_entry.id   AF-A0A2S5A4N2-F1
#
_cell.length_a   1.000
_cell.length_b   1.000
_cell.length_c   1.000
_cell.angle_alpha   90.00
_cell.angle_beta   90.00
_cell.angle_gamma   90.00
#
_symmetry.space_group_name_H-M   'P 1'
#
loop_
_entity.id
_entity.type
_entity.pdbx_description
1 polymer ?
#
loop_
_entity_poly.entity_id
_entity_poly.type
_entity_poly.pdbx_seq_one_letter_code
_entity_poly.pdbx_strand_id
1 'polypeptide(L)'
;MKYLLFSPLLLFLTGCFQADCKEQEEFYKPVNVHFRITKKYNYNHSSWLEGIDSTGKVQKFQYYGIFFFINHANIGDFISKDSNDLRFVLTTDSLRYTYTWDCNPQESLVTIDTLKK
;
A
#
# COMPACT_ATOMS: atom_id res chain seq x y z
N MET A 1 27.50 -1.65 -55.29
CA MET A 1 27.85 -1.23 -53.90
C MET A 1 26.68 -0.38 -53.39
N LYS A 2 25.87 -0.93 -52.47
CA LYS A 2 25.71 -0.49 -51.06
C LYS A 2 25.24 0.99 -50.96
N TYR A 3 24.14 1.37 -50.32
CA TYR A 3 23.64 0.96 -49.00
C TYR A 3 22.11 1.03 -48.86
N LEU A 4 21.63 0.17 -47.96
CA LEU A 4 20.26 0.10 -47.43
C LEU A 4 19.81 1.43 -46.83
N LEU A 5 18.58 1.86 -47.14
CA LEU A 5 17.82 2.77 -46.28
C LEU A 5 16.86 1.93 -45.45
N PHE A 6 17.17 1.87 -44.15
CA PHE A 6 16.36 1.28 -43.09
C PHE A 6 14.97 1.94 -43.03
N SER A 7 13.95 1.10 -43.00
CA SER A 7 12.64 1.37 -42.38
C SER A 7 12.59 0.52 -41.09
N PRO A 8 11.63 0.67 -40.18
CA PRO A 8 10.90 1.83 -39.64
C PRO A 8 11.25 2.01 -38.14
N LEU A 9 10.88 3.12 -37.49
CA LEU A 9 10.70 3.04 -36.03
C LEU A 9 9.53 3.93 -35.60
N LEU A 10 8.39 3.27 -35.42
CA LEU A 10 7.33 3.67 -34.51
C LEU A 10 7.96 4.13 -33.18
N LEU A 11 7.84 5.42 -32.87
CA LEU A 11 7.94 5.91 -31.50
C LEU A 11 6.50 6.04 -30.99
N PHE A 12 5.97 4.93 -30.47
CA PHE A 12 4.88 5.02 -29.52
C PHE A 12 5.42 5.77 -28.30
N LEU A 13 5.05 7.04 -28.17
CA LEU A 13 5.11 7.78 -26.91
C LEU A 13 4.10 7.13 -25.96
N THR A 14 4.46 6.00 -25.36
CA THR A 14 3.82 5.56 -24.12
C THR A 14 4.22 6.59 -23.07
N GLY A 15 3.34 7.55 -22.82
CA GLY A 15 3.42 8.41 -21.65
C GLY A 15 3.38 7.51 -20.43
N CYS A 16 4.55 7.24 -19.85
CA CYS A 16 4.65 6.59 -18.55
C CYS A 16 4.03 7.54 -17.52
N PHE A 17 2.78 7.30 -17.14
CA PHE A 17 2.27 7.71 -15.84
C PHE A 17 2.91 6.82 -14.78
N GLN A 18 4.21 6.99 -14.52
CA GLN A 18 4.76 6.58 -13.24
C GLN A 18 4.45 7.74 -12.30
N ALA A 19 3.41 7.61 -11.47
CA ALA A 19 3.35 8.43 -10.27
C ALA A 19 4.67 8.21 -9.52
N ASP A 20 5.34 9.31 -9.16
CA ASP A 20 6.69 9.25 -8.64
C ASP A 20 6.65 8.58 -7.26
N CYS A 21 7.12 7.33 -7.18
CA CYS A 21 7.18 6.54 -5.94
C CYS A 21 7.72 7.36 -4.76
N LYS A 22 8.65 8.28 -5.04
CA LYS A 22 9.25 9.16 -4.04
C LYS A 22 8.21 10.00 -3.29
N GLU A 23 7.21 10.53 -3.99
CA GLU A 23 6.13 11.33 -3.39
C GLU A 23 5.25 10.48 -2.46
N GLN A 24 4.98 9.23 -2.84
CA GLN A 24 4.22 8.27 -2.02
C GLN A 24 5.01 7.81 -0.79
N GLU A 25 6.31 7.57 -0.93
CA GLU A 25 7.17 7.28 0.22
C GLU A 25 7.18 8.43 1.22
N GLU A 26 7.28 9.68 0.73
CA GLU A 26 7.20 10.87 1.58
C GLU A 26 5.86 10.99 2.30
N PHE A 27 4.76 10.53 1.68
CA PHE A 27 3.45 10.48 2.32
C PHE A 27 3.35 9.39 3.40
N TYR A 28 3.84 8.17 3.14
CA TYR A 28 3.64 7.01 4.02
C TYR A 28 4.70 6.84 5.12
N LYS A 29 5.95 7.26 4.88
CA LYS A 29 7.01 7.21 5.90
C LYS A 29 6.62 7.91 7.21
N PRO A 30 6.07 9.13 7.24
CA PRO A 30 5.75 9.82 8.49
C PRO A 30 4.46 9.33 9.17
N VAL A 31 3.65 8.47 8.52
CA VAL A 31 2.34 8.07 9.05
C VAL A 31 2.50 7.08 10.21
N ASN A 32 2.11 7.49 11.41
CA ASN A 32 1.94 6.57 12.54
C ASN A 32 0.50 6.10 12.58
N VAL A 33 0.31 4.78 12.59
CA VAL A 33 -1.01 4.16 12.71
C VAL A 33 -0.95 3.08 13.78
N HIS A 34 -1.87 3.13 14.73
CA HIS A 34 -1.91 2.17 15.82
C HIS A 34 -3.33 2.06 16.37
N PHE A 35 -4.17 1.25 15.72
CA PHE A 35 -5.59 1.22 16.05
C PHE A 35 -6.26 -0.12 15.73
N ARG A 36 -7.38 -0.38 16.42
CA ARG A 36 -8.28 -1.48 16.09
C ARG A 36 -9.27 -1.04 15.02
N ILE A 37 -9.36 -1.80 13.93
CA ILE A 37 -10.22 -1.50 12.78
C ILE A 37 -11.68 -1.60 13.21
N THR A 38 -12.43 -0.53 13.01
CA THR A 38 -13.88 -0.50 13.25
C THR A 38 -14.66 -0.43 11.94
N LYS A 39 -14.08 0.15 10.89
CA LYS A 39 -14.74 0.28 9.57
C LYS A 39 -13.72 0.19 8.44
N LYS A 40 -14.22 -0.26 7.28
CA LYS A 40 -13.50 -0.36 6.01
C LYS A 40 -14.31 0.33 4.93
N TYR A 41 -13.67 1.12 4.09
CA TYR A 41 -14.33 1.81 2.99
C TYR A 41 -13.50 1.71 1.71
N ASN A 42 -14.16 1.56 0.57
CA ASN A 42 -13.53 1.65 -0.75
C ASN A 42 -14.23 2.76 -1.52
N TYR A 43 -13.46 3.73 -2.01
CA TYR A 43 -13.97 4.82 -2.81
C TYR A 43 -13.06 5.05 -4.01
N ASN A 44 -13.58 4.73 -5.20
CA ASN A 44 -12.84 4.75 -6.46
C ASN A 44 -11.57 3.87 -6.40
N HIS A 45 -10.37 4.47 -6.49
CA HIS A 45 -9.06 3.80 -6.43
C HIS A 45 -8.38 3.92 -5.05
N SER A 46 -9.09 4.44 -4.04
CA SER A 46 -8.60 4.58 -2.68
C SER A 46 -9.40 3.73 -1.70
N SER A 47 -8.69 3.10 -0.78
CA SER A 47 -9.26 2.34 0.31
C SER A 47 -8.90 3.01 1.64
N TRP A 48 -9.81 2.89 2.59
CA TRP A 48 -9.69 3.52 3.91
C TRP A 48 -9.97 2.52 5.00
N LEU A 49 -9.14 2.53 6.03
CA LEU A 49 -9.44 1.95 7.33
C LEU A 49 -9.73 3.07 8.32
N GLU A 50 -10.78 2.90 9.11
CA GLU A 50 -11.04 3.71 10.29
C GLU A 50 -11.02 2.79 11.51
N GLY A 51 -10.50 3.31 12.61
CA GLY A 51 -10.44 2.56 13.84
C GLY A 51 -10.24 3.43 15.06
N ILE A 52 -10.17 2.77 16.21
CA ILE A 52 -10.02 3.42 17.51
C ILE A 52 -8.67 3.01 18.09
N ASP A 53 -7.88 3.99 18.51
CA ASP A 53 -6.60 3.76 19.17
C ASP A 53 -6.74 3.46 20.66
N SER A 54 -5.62 3.19 21.33
CA SER A 54 -5.60 2.88 22.77
C SER A 54 -6.10 4.02 23.66
N THR A 55 -6.15 5.25 23.14
CA THR A 55 -6.67 6.44 23.85
C THR A 55 -8.15 6.70 23.58
N GLY A 56 -8.81 5.87 22.76
CA GLY A 56 -10.19 6.06 22.37
C GLY A 56 -10.39 7.04 21.21
N LYS A 57 -9.32 7.54 20.58
CA LYS A 57 -9.42 8.46 19.45
C LYS A 57 -9.61 7.71 18.14
N VAL A 58 -10.39 8.31 17.25
CA VAL A 58 -10.60 7.79 15.91
C VAL A 58 -9.37 8.11 15.05
N GLN A 59 -8.79 7.08 14.45
CA GLN A 59 -7.73 7.20 13.45
C GLN A 59 -8.23 6.71 12.08
N LYS A 60 -7.67 7.29 11.02
CA LYS A 60 -7.97 6.93 9.63
C LYS A 60 -6.67 6.67 8.89
N PHE A 61 -6.66 5.62 8.09
CA PHE A 61 -5.53 5.23 7.25
C PHE A 61 -6.02 5.06 5.82
N GLN A 62 -5.52 5.90 4.92
CA GLN A 62 -5.78 5.81 3.49
C GLN A 62 -4.67 5.02 2.81
N TYR A 63 -5.03 4.12 1.91
CA TYR A 63 -4.10 3.41 1.02
C TYR A 63 -4.66 3.35 -0.39
N TYR A 64 -3.75 3.29 -1.37
CA TYR A 64 -4.06 3.23 -2.79
C TYR A 64 -3.66 1.85 -3.35
N GLY A 65 -4.28 1.45 -4.47
CA GLY A 65 -3.92 0.22 -5.19
C GLY A 65 -4.79 -1.01 -4.91
N ILE A 66 -4.77 -1.97 -5.84
CA ILE A 66 -5.58 -3.20 -5.81
C ILE A 66 -4.79 -4.30 -5.07
N PHE A 67 -4.79 -4.34 -3.74
CA PHE A 67 -3.96 -5.32 -3.00
C PHE A 67 -4.59 -6.06 -1.82
N PHE A 68 -4.08 -7.30 -1.65
CA PHE A 68 -4.38 -8.36 -0.68
C PHE A 68 -4.55 -7.92 0.78
N PHE A 69 -3.96 -6.79 1.18
CA PHE A 69 -4.11 -6.22 2.51
C PHE A 69 -5.59 -6.05 2.91
N ILE A 70 -6.44 -5.56 1.98
CA ILE A 70 -7.87 -5.39 2.27
C ILE A 70 -8.59 -6.73 2.46
N ASN A 71 -8.11 -7.80 1.83
CA ASN A 71 -8.71 -9.13 1.95
C ASN A 71 -8.37 -9.78 3.30
N HIS A 72 -7.26 -9.37 3.92
CA HIS A 72 -6.85 -9.87 5.23
C HIS A 72 -7.31 -8.99 6.39
N ALA A 73 -7.41 -7.67 6.19
CA ALA A 73 -7.83 -6.75 7.24
C ALA A 73 -9.35 -6.81 7.45
N ASN A 74 -9.79 -7.16 8.66
CA ASN A 74 -11.19 -7.24 9.04
C ASN A 74 -11.52 -6.28 10.19
N ILE A 75 -12.81 -6.01 10.38
CA ILE A 75 -13.28 -5.29 11.57
C ILE A 75 -12.89 -6.13 12.80
N GLY A 76 -12.31 -5.47 13.80
CA GLY A 76 -11.76 -6.13 14.99
C GLY A 76 -10.25 -6.38 14.92
N ASP A 77 -9.65 -6.44 13.72
CA ASP A 77 -8.20 -6.60 13.60
C ASP A 77 -7.45 -5.34 14.04
N PHE A 78 -6.16 -5.49 14.30
CA PHE A 78 -5.31 -4.42 14.78
C PHE A 78 -4.21 -4.08 13.77
N ILE A 79 -4.11 -2.81 13.39
CA ILE A 79 -3.05 -2.30 12.51
C ILE A 79 -2.05 -1.48 13.30
N SER A 80 -0.76 -1.67 13.02
CA SER A 80 0.33 -0.89 13.62
C SER A 80 1.47 -0.55 12.66
N LYS A 81 2.01 0.66 12.84
CA LYS A 81 3.25 1.21 12.30
C LYS A 81 3.72 2.31 13.25
N ASP A 82 4.93 2.17 13.77
CA ASP A 82 5.50 2.97 14.86
C ASP A 82 6.81 3.69 14.49
N SER A 83 7.29 3.52 13.25
CA SER A 83 8.55 4.08 12.76
C SER A 83 8.39 4.73 11.38
N ASN A 84 9.45 5.41 10.93
CA ASN A 84 9.54 6.00 9.59
C ASN A 84 9.72 4.96 8.47
N ASP A 85 9.74 3.67 8.79
CA ASP A 85 9.90 2.58 7.83
C ASP A 85 8.58 2.31 7.11
N LEU A 86 8.59 1.84 5.87
CA LEU A 86 7.36 1.53 5.11
C LEU A 86 6.68 0.22 5.52
N ARG A 87 6.93 -0.26 6.74
CA ARG A 87 6.47 -1.56 7.23
C ARG A 87 5.21 -1.42 8.08
N PHE A 88 4.17 -2.17 7.72
CA PHE A 88 2.89 -2.19 8.40
C PHE A 88 2.62 -3.59 8.95
N VAL A 89 2.10 -3.67 10.17
CA VAL A 89 1.72 -4.94 10.79
C VAL A 89 0.21 -4.99 10.96
N LEU A 90 -0.41 -6.00 10.37
CA LEU A 90 -1.81 -6.36 10.62
C LEU A 90 -1.85 -7.58 11.52
N THR A 91 -2.55 -7.46 12.62
CA THR A 91 -2.72 -8.51 13.61
C THR A 91 -4.18 -8.92 13.67
N THR A 92 -4.44 -10.17 13.34
CA THR A 92 -5.75 -10.81 13.47
C THR A 92 -5.78 -11.69 14.73
N ASP A 93 -6.89 -12.37 14.95
CA ASP A 93 -7.07 -13.28 16.10
C ASP A 93 -6.01 -14.40 16.17
N SER A 94 -5.59 -14.93 15.02
CA SER A 94 -4.68 -16.08 14.95
C SER A 94 -3.39 -15.85 14.15
N LEU A 95 -3.31 -14.74 13.41
CA LEU A 95 -2.21 -14.48 12.49
C LEU A 95 -1.67 -13.06 12.65
N ARG A 96 -0.37 -12.91 12.40
CA ARG A 96 0.32 -11.63 12.27
C ARG A 96 0.90 -11.55 10.87
N TYR A 97 0.41 -10.59 10.10
CA TYR A 97 0.88 -10.29 8.76
C TYR A 97 1.76 -9.05 8.79
N THR A 98 2.92 -9.14 8.14
CA THR A 98 3.80 -7.98 7.94
C THR A 98 3.78 -7.61 6.47
N TYR A 99 3.47 -6.36 6.19
CA TYR A 99 3.47 -5.77 4.86
C TYR A 99 4.57 -4.73 4.75
N THR A 100 5.10 -4.53 3.55
CA THR A 100 5.89 -3.33 3.24
C THR A 100 5.36 -2.72 1.97
N TRP A 101 5.40 -1.39 1.91
CA TRP A 101 5.05 -0.66 0.71
C TRP A 101 6.08 -0.96 -0.38
N ASP A 102 5.65 -1.57 -1.47
CA ASP A 102 6.42 -1.79 -2.68
C ASP A 102 6.04 -0.74 -3.74
N CYS A 103 7.06 -0.03 -4.20
CA CYS A 103 6.99 1.04 -5.18
C CYS A 103 7.04 0.57 -6.64
N ASN A 104 6.92 -0.73 -6.91
CA ASN A 104 6.65 -1.22 -8.26
C ASN A 104 5.35 -0.59 -8.81
N PRO A 105 5.16 -0.46 -10.14
CA PRO A 105 4.10 0.35 -10.78
C PRO A 105 2.64 -0.04 -10.47
N GLN A 106 2.44 -1.02 -9.58
CA GLN A 106 1.14 -1.40 -9.03
C GLN A 106 0.89 -0.82 -7.62
N GLU A 107 1.88 -0.11 -7.04
CA GLU A 107 1.87 0.66 -5.79
C GLU A 107 1.15 -0.05 -4.64
N SER A 108 1.88 -0.90 -3.92
CA SER A 108 1.22 -1.97 -3.19
C SER A 108 1.81 -2.32 -1.85
N LEU A 109 0.95 -2.62 -0.88
CA LEU A 109 1.37 -3.34 0.32
C LEU A 109 1.56 -4.81 -0.02
N VAL A 110 2.82 -5.24 -0.09
CA VAL A 110 3.19 -6.63 -0.34
C VAL A 110 3.38 -7.34 1.00
N THR A 111 2.72 -8.49 1.18
CA THR A 111 2.94 -9.36 2.35
C THR A 111 4.35 -9.94 2.28
N ILE A 112 5.15 -9.72 3.30
CA ILE A 112 6.52 -10.25 3.39
C ILE A 112 6.59 -11.43 4.36
N ASP A 113 5.73 -11.46 5.38
CA ASP A 113 5.73 -12.52 6.39
C ASP A 113 4.33 -12.75 6.96
N THR A 114 4.05 -14.00 7.33
CA THR A 114 2.84 -14.42 8.04
C THR A 114 3.24 -15.38 9.16
N LEU A 115 3.04 -14.94 10.40
CA LEU A 115 3.34 -15.71 11.60
C LEU A 115 2.04 -16.13 12.28
N LYS A 116 1.96 -17.40 12.68
CA LYS A 116 0.90 -17.86 13.58
C LYS A 116 1.20 -17.39 15.00
N LYS A 117 0.20 -16.81 15.64
CA LYS A 117 0.29 -16.40 17.05
C LYS A 117 0.20 -17.59 18.01
#